data_AF-A0A932SBI4-F1
#
_entry.id   AF-A0A932SBI4-F1
#
_cell.length_a   1.000
_cell.length_b   1.000
_cell.length_c   1.000
_cell.angle_alpha   90.00
_cell.angle_beta   90.00
_cell.angle_gamma   90.00
#
_symmetry.space_group_name_H-M   'P 1'
#
loop_
_entity.id
_entity.type
_entity.pdbx_description
1 polymer ?
#
loop_
_entity_poly.entity_id
_entity_poly.type
_entity_poly.pdbx_seq_one_letter_code
_entity_poly.pdbx_strand_id
1 'polypeptide(L)'
;MTKIEKQKHKSDFKKDLKKFTESLKEYVSTDTGEWTVKGFIDIYKSIYTISSDTKIVSKILEIHIFPELLKFADCIGYSIVLAEKQNW
;
A
#
# COMPACT_ATOMS: atom_id res chain seq x y z
N MET A 1 28.13 -4.94 -10.94
CA MET A 1 27.29 -3.72 -11.09
C MET A 1 28.11 -2.49 -10.74
N THR A 2 28.33 -1.62 -11.71
CA THR A 2 29.09 -0.37 -11.60
C THR A 2 28.32 0.69 -10.80
N LYS A 3 29.01 1.76 -10.37
CA LYS A 3 28.38 2.89 -9.67
C LYS A 3 27.29 3.57 -10.53
N ILE A 4 27.51 3.63 -11.84
CA ILE A 4 26.60 4.23 -12.81
C ILE A 4 25.33 3.39 -12.95
N GLU A 5 25.46 2.06 -13.08
CA GLU A 5 24.32 1.14 -13.11
C GLU A 5 23.48 1.23 -11.83
N LYS A 6 24.13 1.31 -10.66
CA LYS A 6 23.45 1.55 -9.36
C LYS A 6 22.64 2.82 -9.34
N GLN A 7 23.18 3.92 -9.88
CA GLN A 7 22.45 5.19 -9.92
C GLN A 7 21.27 5.13 -10.88
N LYS A 8 21.43 4.46 -12.03
CA LYS A 8 20.36 4.25 -12.99
C LYS A 8 19.18 3.48 -12.38
N HIS A 9 19.44 2.32 -11.76
CA HIS A 9 18.38 1.55 -11.08
C HIS A 9 17.64 2.35 -10.01
N LYS A 10 18.35 3.16 -9.21
CA LYS A 10 17.71 4.03 -8.20
C LYS A 10 16.83 5.11 -8.84
N SER A 11 17.29 5.69 -9.95
CA SER A 11 16.53 6.70 -10.68
C SER A 11 15.26 6.13 -11.28
N ASP A 12 15.37 4.96 -11.92
CA ASP A 12 14.25 4.26 -12.55
C ASP A 12 13.21 3.86 -11.49
N PHE A 13 13.65 3.19 -10.41
CA PHE A 13 12.78 2.84 -9.29
C PHE A 13 12.08 4.05 -8.68
N LYS A 14 12.79 5.17 -8.47
CA LYS A 14 12.21 6.40 -7.92
C LYS A 14 11.12 6.96 -8.84
N LYS A 15 11.32 6.90 -10.15
CA LYS A 15 10.34 7.37 -11.13
C LYS A 15 9.07 6.52 -11.08
N ASP A 16 9.23 5.20 -11.06
CA ASP A 16 8.11 4.27 -11.02
C ASP A 16 7.37 4.35 -9.69
N LEU A 17 8.09 4.45 -8.57
CA LEU A 17 7.50 4.65 -7.24
C LEU A 17 6.69 5.94 -7.18
N LYS A 18 7.19 7.04 -7.75
CA LYS A 18 6.45 8.32 -7.77
C LYS A 18 5.12 8.17 -8.53
N LYS A 19 5.17 7.55 -9.71
CA LYS A 19 3.96 7.28 -10.51
C LYS A 19 2.98 6.39 -9.75
N PHE A 20 3.46 5.36 -9.07
CA PHE A 20 2.64 4.53 -8.20
C PHE A 20 1.98 5.34 -7.07
N THR A 21 2.73 6.20 -6.38
CA THR A 21 2.17 7.02 -5.27
C THR A 21 1.06 7.97 -5.72
N GLU A 22 1.06 8.41 -6.98
CA GLU A 22 0.01 9.24 -7.55
C GLU A 22 -1.34 8.48 -7.64
N SER A 23 -1.31 7.15 -7.81
CA SER A 23 -2.51 6.30 -7.84
C SER A 23 -3.04 5.92 -6.44
N LEU A 24 -2.26 6.09 -5.37
CA LEU A 24 -2.62 5.61 -4.02
C LEU A 24 -3.95 6.17 -3.51
N LYS A 25 -4.25 7.44 -3.83
CA LYS A 25 -5.48 8.11 -3.37
C LYS A 25 -6.74 7.42 -3.91
N GLU A 26 -6.70 6.98 -5.16
CA GLU A 26 -7.85 6.37 -5.86
C GLU A 26 -8.21 5.00 -5.26
N TYR A 27 -7.25 4.31 -4.63
CA TYR A 27 -7.53 3.04 -3.94
C TYR A 27 -8.20 3.27 -2.59
N VAL A 28 -7.75 4.25 -1.81
CA VAL A 28 -8.22 4.45 -0.43
C VAL A 28 -9.46 5.34 -0.32
N SER A 29 -9.81 6.06 -1.39
CA SER A 29 -10.94 6.99 -1.39
C SER A 29 -11.69 7.03 -2.73
N THR A 30 -12.98 7.34 -2.65
CA THR A 30 -13.82 7.64 -3.81
C THR A 30 -13.44 8.98 -4.45
N ASP A 31 -13.99 9.28 -5.62
CA ASP A 31 -13.83 10.58 -6.29
C ASP A 31 -14.31 11.76 -5.43
N THR A 32 -15.26 11.50 -4.52
CA THR A 32 -15.78 12.49 -3.55
C THR A 32 -14.92 12.60 -2.29
N GLY A 33 -13.81 11.85 -2.20
CA GLY A 33 -12.89 11.84 -1.06
C GLY A 33 -13.38 11.00 0.12
N GLU A 34 -14.44 10.22 -0.05
CA GLU A 34 -14.90 9.32 0.98
C GLU A 34 -14.05 8.05 1.06
N TRP A 35 -13.82 7.57 2.28
CA TRP A 35 -13.12 6.30 2.47
C TRP A 35 -13.90 5.15 1.84
N THR A 36 -13.19 4.33 1.06
CA THR A 36 -13.71 3.12 0.41
C THR A 36 -13.98 1.99 1.40
N VAL A 37 -13.26 1.97 2.53
CA VAL A 37 -13.53 1.05 3.65
C VAL A 37 -14.27 1.80 4.75
N LYS A 38 -15.47 1.31 5.11
CA LYS A 38 -16.33 1.91 6.15
C LYS A 38 -16.41 1.09 7.44
N GLY A 39 -15.95 -0.16 7.41
CA GLY A 39 -16.15 -1.12 8.49
C GLY A 39 -15.50 -2.47 8.22
N PHE A 40 -15.61 -3.33 9.21
CA PHE A 40 -15.27 -4.75 9.12
C PHE A 40 -16.56 -5.57 9.17
N ILE A 41 -16.54 -6.75 8.54
CA ILE A 41 -17.64 -7.71 8.60
C ILE A 41 -17.11 -9.01 9.20
N ASP A 42 -17.86 -9.60 10.12
CA ASP A 42 -17.55 -10.93 10.63
C ASP A 42 -18.20 -12.04 9.78
N ILE A 43 -17.94 -13.30 10.12
CA ILE A 43 -18.53 -14.47 9.45
C ILE A 43 -20.04 -14.60 9.65
N TYR A 44 -20.62 -13.89 10.63
CA TYR A 44 -22.07 -13.84 10.92
C TYR A 44 -22.76 -12.67 10.21
N LYS A 45 -22.01 -11.91 9.39
CA LYS A 45 -22.47 -10.72 8.65
C LYS A 45 -22.80 -9.52 9.55
N SER A 46 -22.28 -9.49 10.78
CA SER A 46 -22.31 -8.30 11.62
C SER A 46 -21.32 -7.27 11.07
N ILE A 47 -21.77 -6.02 10.89
CA ILE A 47 -20.93 -4.92 10.41
C ILE A 47 -20.48 -4.07 11.60
N TYR A 48 -19.16 -3.88 11.71
CA TYR A 48 -18.51 -3.06 12.73
C TYR A 48 -17.91 -1.83 12.08
N THR A 49 -18.31 -0.64 12.53
CA THR A 49 -17.76 0.61 12.02
C THR A 49 -16.33 0.84 12.53
N ILE A 50 -15.57 1.63 11.79
CA ILE A 50 -14.20 1.99 12.14
C ILE A 50 -14.25 3.15 13.14
N SER A 51 -13.50 3.06 14.23
CA SER A 51 -13.25 4.20 15.12
C SER A 51 -12.16 5.10 14.54
N SER A 52 -12.09 6.35 14.99
CA SER A 52 -11.02 7.29 14.60
C SER A 52 -9.64 6.98 15.23
N ASP A 53 -9.48 5.81 15.86
CA ASP A 53 -8.21 5.39 16.46
C ASP A 53 -7.13 5.20 15.39
N THR A 54 -5.97 5.79 15.62
CA THR A 54 -4.88 5.84 14.62
C THR A 54 -4.27 4.47 14.34
N LYS A 55 -4.32 3.51 15.28
CA LYS A 55 -3.83 2.14 15.06
C LYS A 55 -4.79 1.34 14.18
N ILE A 56 -6.09 1.57 14.33
CA ILE A 56 -7.09 0.94 13.46
C ILE A 56 -6.99 1.51 12.05
N VAL A 57 -6.94 2.85 11.93
CA VAL A 57 -6.82 3.53 10.64
C VAL A 57 -5.54 3.10 9.90
N SER A 58 -4.40 3.02 10.58
CA SER A 58 -3.15 2.60 9.93
C SER A 58 -3.21 1.16 9.43
N LYS A 59 -3.83 0.24 10.17
CA LYS A 59 -3.97 -1.16 9.75
C LYS A 59 -4.87 -1.31 8.53
N ILE A 60 -5.93 -0.50 8.43
CA ILE A 60 -6.82 -0.49 7.26
C ILE A 60 -6.07 0.01 6.03
N LEU A 61 -5.34 1.12 6.16
CA LEU A 61 -4.52 1.64 5.07
C LEU A 61 -3.48 0.61 4.62
N GLU A 62 -2.80 -0.06 5.55
CA GLU A 62 -1.84 -1.12 5.24
C GLU A 62 -2.50 -2.24 4.45
N ILE A 63 -3.60 -2.81 4.93
CA ILE A 63 -4.33 -3.91 4.25
C ILE A 63 -4.83 -3.46 2.87
N HIS A 64 -5.26 -2.21 2.73
CA HIS A 64 -5.78 -1.71 1.47
C HIS A 64 -4.68 -1.44 0.43
N ILE A 65 -3.57 -0.87 0.87
CA ILE A 65 -2.44 -0.49 0.00
C ILE A 65 -1.58 -1.71 -0.35
N PHE A 66 -1.48 -2.71 0.53
CA PHE A 66 -0.56 -3.84 0.38
C PHE A 66 -0.76 -4.66 -0.92
N PRO A 67 -1.99 -5.01 -1.37
CA PRO A 67 -2.20 -5.64 -2.67
C PRO A 67 -1.67 -4.82 -3.84
N GLU A 68 -1.80 -3.50 -3.78
CA GLU A 68 -1.32 -2.60 -4.83
C GLU A 68 0.21 -2.47 -4.80
N LEU A 69 0.83 -2.52 -3.62
CA LEU A 69 2.29 -2.62 -3.49
C LEU A 69 2.82 -3.91 -4.14
N LEU A 70 2.15 -5.04 -3.93
CA LEU A 70 2.53 -6.31 -4.57
C LEU A 70 2.46 -6.23 -6.09
N LYS A 71 1.37 -5.67 -6.65
CA LYS A 71 1.23 -5.44 -8.09
C LYS A 71 2.30 -4.50 -8.61
N PHE A 72 2.58 -3.41 -7.90
CA PHE A 72 3.63 -2.46 -8.27
C PHE A 72 4.98 -3.17 -8.39
N ALA A 73 5.37 -3.94 -7.37
CA ALA A 73 6.64 -4.67 -7.38
C ALA A 73 6.72 -5.64 -8.56
N ASP A 74 5.67 -6.43 -8.82
CA ASP A 74 5.60 -7.35 -9.95
C ASP A 74 5.75 -6.61 -11.30
N CYS A 75 5.06 -5.48 -11.47
CA CYS A 75 5.12 -4.66 -12.69
C CYS A 75 6.53 -4.17 -13.03
N ILE A 76 7.36 -3.87 -12.02
CA ILE A 76 8.74 -3.40 -12.22
C ILE A 76 9.78 -4.51 -12.10
N GLY A 77 9.36 -5.77 -11.93
CA GLY A 77 10.26 -6.93 -11.84
C GLY A 77 10.97 -7.07 -10.49
N TYR A 78 10.37 -6.59 -9.40
CA TYR A 78 10.89 -6.68 -8.05
C TYR A 78 10.07 -7.66 -7.19
N SER A 79 10.72 -8.27 -6.21
CA SER A 79 10.06 -9.08 -5.19
C SER A 79 9.96 -8.33 -3.87
N ILE A 80 8.82 -8.43 -3.20
CA ILE A 80 8.64 -7.90 -1.84
C ILE A 80 9.17 -8.91 -0.83
N VAL A 81 10.02 -8.46 0.08
CA VAL A 81 10.49 -9.24 1.23
C VAL A 81 9.76 -8.75 2.48
N LEU A 82 8.97 -9.61 3.10
CA LEU A 82 8.23 -9.29 4.32
C LEU A 82 9.13 -9.45 5.54
N ALA A 83 8.93 -8.60 6.54
CA ALA A 83 9.62 -8.73 7.81
C ALA A 83 9.16 -10.00 8.53
N GLU A 84 10.11 -10.87 8.88
CA GLU A 84 9.84 -12.13 9.60
C GLU A 84 9.51 -11.90 11.08
N LYS A 85 9.88 -10.74 11.63
CA LYS A 85 9.71 -10.39 13.04
C LYS A 85 9.04 -9.03 13.18
N GLN A 86 8.21 -8.91 14.21
CA GLN A 86 7.61 -7.64 14.62
C GLN A 86 8.68 -6.76 15.32
N ASN A 87 8.68 -5.45 15.05
CA ASN A 87 9.57 -4.43 15.65
C ASN A 87 11.08 -4.56 15.31
N TRP A 88 11.42 -4.84 14.04
CA TRP A 88 12.81 -4.75 13.58
C TRP A 88 13.19 -3.32 13.17
#